data_AF-A0A433QRH0-F1
#
_entry.id   AF-A0A433QRH0-F1
#
_cell.length_a   1.000
_cell.length_b   1.000
_cell.length_c   1.000
_cell.angle_alpha   90.00
_cell.angle_beta   90.00
_cell.angle_gamma   90.00
#
_symmetry.space_group_name_H-M   'P 1'
#
loop_
_entity.id
_entity.type
_entity.pdbx_description
1 polymer ?
#
loop_
_entity_poly.entity_id
_entity_poly.type
_entity_poly.pdbx_seq_one_letter_code
_entity_poly.pdbx_strand_id
1 'polypeptide(L)'
;MHNNIHTEQRRLKPRGKLANEETEINHLDNAILMVTRNFRSRTDTTGYQSLATSWTDLSPIISEILTLPSVSLATQYLLRVTGDFHDHLSVLPATAAELESYLTRVDEVWTELFQRATDGLSMTDRVRVANVLRDGRDRADAVGVRKVVGEEGVVPVYERALKAAVGVDG
;
A
#
# COMPACT_ATOMS: atom_id res chain seq x y z
N MET A 1 -5.21 -32.03 53.41
CA MET A 1 -4.22 -32.14 52.31
C MET A 1 -4.89 -31.65 51.04
N HIS A 2 -4.62 -30.42 50.63
CA HIS A 2 -5.18 -29.81 49.42
C HIS A 2 -4.08 -29.71 48.38
N ASN A 3 -4.19 -30.45 47.27
CA ASN A 3 -3.40 -30.22 46.07
C ASN A 3 -4.35 -30.05 44.89
N ASN A 4 -4.68 -28.80 44.58
CA ASN A 4 -5.29 -28.41 43.31
C ASN A 4 -4.17 -28.12 42.31
N ILE A 5 -3.90 -29.07 41.43
CA ILE A 5 -3.03 -28.85 40.27
C ILE A 5 -3.92 -28.28 39.18
N HIS A 6 -4.00 -26.95 39.11
CA HIS A 6 -4.52 -26.26 37.92
C HIS A 6 -3.43 -26.29 36.85
N THR A 7 -3.50 -27.27 35.97
CA THR A 7 -2.66 -27.32 34.77
C THR A 7 -3.16 -26.25 33.79
N GLU A 8 -2.44 -25.13 33.72
CA GLU A 8 -2.61 -24.12 32.66
C GLU A 8 -2.46 -24.79 31.29
N GLN A 9 -3.56 -24.92 30.56
CA GLN A 9 -3.53 -25.17 29.13
C GLN A 9 -2.96 -23.92 28.44
N ARG A 10 -1.63 -23.85 28.30
CA ARG A 10 -1.00 -22.97 27.31
C ARG A 10 -1.51 -23.39 25.93
N ARG A 11 -2.49 -22.64 25.40
CA ARG A 11 -2.92 -22.73 24.00
C ARG A 11 -1.71 -22.42 23.11
N LEU A 12 -0.98 -23.46 22.73
CA LEU A 12 0.01 -23.39 21.66
C LEU A 12 -0.75 -23.05 20.38
N LYS A 13 -0.55 -21.84 19.84
CA LYS A 13 -0.96 -21.51 18.47
C LYS A 13 -0.37 -22.58 17.53
N PRO A 14 -1.11 -23.06 16.51
CA PRO A 14 -0.62 -24.10 15.63
C PRO A 14 0.62 -23.58 14.88
N ARG A 15 1.77 -24.20 15.14
CA ARG A 15 3.09 -23.84 14.56
C ARG A 15 3.07 -23.73 13.03
N GLY A 16 2.20 -24.48 12.34
CA GLY A 16 2.08 -24.44 10.88
C GLY A 16 1.46 -23.15 10.33
N LYS A 17 0.60 -22.46 11.08
CA LYS A 17 -0.02 -21.20 10.60
C LYS A 17 0.96 -20.03 10.67
N LEU A 18 1.78 -19.99 11.71
CA LEU A 18 2.83 -18.98 11.90
C LEU A 18 3.98 -19.14 10.89
N ALA A 19 4.37 -20.39 10.55
CA ALA A 19 5.39 -20.64 9.54
C ALA A 19 4.95 -20.20 8.13
N ASN A 20 3.66 -20.34 7.80
CA ASN A 20 3.12 -19.85 6.54
C ASN A 20 3.07 -18.31 6.51
N GLU A 21 2.60 -17.67 7.59
CA GLU A 21 2.61 -16.20 7.71
C GLU A 21 4.03 -15.62 7.60
N GLU A 22 5.02 -16.24 8.24
CA GLU A 22 6.43 -15.82 8.15
C GLU A 22 6.99 -15.99 6.73
N THR A 23 6.61 -17.06 6.04
CA THR A 23 7.02 -17.30 4.64
C THR A 23 6.40 -16.28 3.69
N GLU A 24 5.13 -15.93 3.88
CA GLU A 24 4.41 -14.91 3.10
C GLU A 24 4.98 -13.51 3.34
N ILE A 25 5.28 -13.15 4.60
CA ILE A 25 5.94 -11.90 4.96
C ILE A 25 7.33 -11.80 4.31
N ASN A 26 8.14 -12.85 4.40
CA ASN A 26 9.46 -12.89 3.78
C ASN A 26 9.38 -12.79 2.24
N HIS A 27 8.36 -13.38 1.63
CA HIS A 27 8.12 -13.25 0.20
C HIS A 27 7.84 -11.79 -0.17
N LEU A 28 6.87 -11.15 0.49
CA LEU A 28 6.53 -9.74 0.28
C LEU A 28 7.73 -8.81 0.49
N ASP A 29 8.50 -9.02 1.56
CA ASP A 29 9.70 -8.24 1.83
C ASP A 29 10.73 -8.36 0.71
N ASN A 30 10.97 -9.57 0.21
CA ASN A 30 11.89 -9.81 -0.91
C ASN A 30 11.37 -9.18 -2.21
N ALA A 31 10.08 -9.30 -2.50
CA ALA A 31 9.47 -8.72 -3.70
C ALA A 31 9.59 -7.18 -3.69
N ILE A 32 9.26 -6.55 -2.55
CA ILE A 32 9.40 -5.09 -2.39
C ILE A 32 10.87 -4.68 -2.51
N LEU A 33 11.80 -5.42 -1.89
CA LEU A 33 13.24 -5.14 -1.99
C LEU A 33 13.74 -5.21 -3.44
N MET A 34 13.23 -6.13 -4.26
CA MET A 34 13.58 -6.20 -5.68
C MET A 34 13.12 -4.96 -6.45
N VAL A 35 11.87 -4.53 -6.26
CA VAL A 35 11.36 -3.30 -6.88
C VAL A 35 12.16 -2.08 -6.44
N THR A 36 12.39 -1.91 -5.13
CA THR A 36 13.17 -0.77 -4.61
C THR A 36 14.59 -0.75 -5.16
N ARG A 37 15.23 -1.93 -5.36
CA ARG A 37 16.57 -2.02 -5.97
C ARG A 37 16.56 -1.63 -7.45
N ASN A 38 15.61 -2.16 -8.22
CA ASN A 38 15.47 -1.83 -9.65
C ASN A 38 15.18 -0.34 -9.84
N PHE A 39 14.43 0.28 -8.93
CA PHE A 39 14.23 1.72 -8.95
C PHE A 39 15.51 2.51 -8.67
N ARG A 40 16.30 2.13 -7.65
CA ARG A 40 17.52 2.87 -7.28
C ARG A 40 18.64 2.79 -8.31
N SER A 41 18.57 1.85 -9.26
CA SER A 41 19.52 1.69 -10.36
C SER A 41 19.45 2.83 -11.41
N ARG A 42 19.00 4.03 -11.05
CA ARG A 42 18.70 5.17 -11.95
C ARG A 42 19.83 5.61 -12.89
N THR A 43 21.06 5.19 -12.60
CA THR A 43 22.25 5.49 -13.40
C THR A 43 22.68 4.36 -14.32
N ASP A 44 22.02 3.20 -14.23
CA ASP A 44 22.38 1.97 -14.93
C ASP A 44 21.18 1.51 -15.77
N THR A 45 21.43 0.98 -16.96
CA THR A 45 20.36 0.53 -17.89
C THR A 45 19.57 -0.67 -17.38
N THR A 46 19.88 -1.14 -16.18
CA THR A 46 19.33 -2.31 -15.49
C THR A 46 18.09 -1.99 -14.65
N GLY A 47 17.81 -0.71 -14.39
CA GLY A 47 16.64 -0.28 -13.62
C GLY A 47 15.35 -0.11 -14.45
N TYR A 48 14.28 0.36 -13.80
CA TYR A 48 13.03 0.70 -14.50
C TYR A 48 13.25 1.83 -15.51
N GLN A 49 12.75 1.62 -16.73
CA GLN A 49 12.87 2.57 -17.84
C GLN A 49 11.60 3.39 -18.09
N SER A 50 10.47 2.95 -17.53
CA SER A 50 9.18 3.64 -17.64
C SER A 50 8.29 3.31 -16.45
N LEU A 51 7.31 4.17 -16.19
CA LEU A 51 6.34 3.95 -15.12
C LEU A 51 5.56 2.64 -15.35
N ALA A 52 5.22 2.33 -16.61
CA ALA A 52 4.65 1.07 -17.08
C ALA A 52 5.37 -0.18 -16.56
N THR A 53 6.70 -0.22 -16.72
CA THR A 53 7.49 -1.36 -16.26
C THR A 53 7.49 -1.48 -14.73
N SER A 54 7.58 -0.36 -14.02
CA SER A 54 7.54 -0.37 -12.55
C SER A 54 6.22 -0.89 -11.99
N TRP A 55 5.10 -0.58 -12.66
CA TRP A 55 3.78 -1.06 -12.27
C TRP A 55 3.59 -2.54 -12.43
N THR A 56 4.15 -3.09 -13.51
CA THR A 56 3.97 -4.49 -13.86
C THR A 56 4.50 -5.37 -12.72
N ASP A 57 5.56 -4.91 -12.05
CA ASP A 57 6.14 -5.56 -10.88
C ASP A 57 5.44 -5.16 -9.56
N LEU A 58 4.99 -3.91 -9.43
CA LEU A 58 4.35 -3.39 -8.22
C LEU A 58 2.91 -3.89 -8.02
N SER A 59 2.12 -4.00 -9.09
CA SER A 59 0.69 -4.33 -9.01
C SER A 59 0.42 -5.71 -8.39
N PRO A 60 1.19 -6.79 -8.69
CA PRO A 60 1.05 -8.06 -8.01
C PRO A 60 1.35 -7.97 -6.51
N ILE A 61 2.38 -7.21 -6.12
CA ILE A 61 2.75 -7.00 -4.71
C ILE A 61 1.61 -6.29 -3.97
N ILE A 62 1.03 -5.25 -4.56
CA ILE A 62 -0.12 -4.55 -3.98
C ILE A 62 -1.31 -5.49 -3.80
N SER A 63 -1.56 -6.35 -4.78
CA SER A 63 -2.65 -7.35 -4.70
C SER A 63 -2.42 -8.32 -3.54
N GLU A 64 -1.18 -8.79 -3.35
CA GLU A 64 -0.81 -9.66 -2.22
C GLU A 64 -0.88 -8.93 -0.87
N ILE A 65 -0.50 -7.65 -0.80
CA ILE A 65 -0.69 -6.82 0.40
C ILE A 65 -2.18 -6.75 0.77
N LEU A 66 -3.08 -6.64 -0.21
CA LEU A 66 -4.52 -6.61 0.00
C LEU A 66 -5.11 -7.97 0.41
N THR A 67 -4.40 -9.09 0.27
CA THR A 67 -4.88 -10.38 0.80
C THR A 67 -4.42 -10.65 2.23
N LEU A 68 -3.51 -9.83 2.78
CA LEU A 68 -3.00 -10.02 4.13
C LEU A 68 -4.12 -10.01 5.19
N PRO A 69 -4.07 -10.93 6.17
CA PRO A 69 -5.11 -11.05 7.18
C PRO A 69 -5.11 -9.88 8.18
N SER A 70 -3.96 -9.24 8.39
CA SER A 70 -3.81 -8.09 9.28
C SER A 70 -3.90 -6.79 8.48
N VAL A 71 -4.98 -6.03 8.70
CA VAL A 71 -5.17 -4.70 8.11
C VAL A 71 -4.03 -3.75 8.52
N SER A 72 -3.54 -3.85 9.76
CA SER A 72 -2.41 -3.03 10.21
C SER A 72 -1.12 -3.37 9.45
N LEU A 73 -0.86 -4.66 9.21
CA LEU A 73 0.30 -5.09 8.42
C LEU A 73 0.16 -4.64 6.95
N ALA A 74 -1.03 -4.82 6.37
CA ALA A 74 -1.32 -4.35 5.02
C ALA A 74 -1.12 -2.83 4.89
N THR A 75 -1.55 -2.06 5.90
CA THR A 75 -1.34 -0.61 5.95
C THR A 75 0.15 -0.25 5.96
N GLN A 76 0.96 -0.94 6.76
CA GLN A 76 2.40 -0.68 6.83
C GLN A 76 3.10 -0.96 5.49
N TYR A 77 2.76 -2.07 4.84
CA TYR A 77 3.30 -2.40 3.52
C TYR A 77 2.83 -1.43 2.45
N LEU A 78 1.55 -1.08 2.46
CA LEU A 78 1.00 -0.17 1.47
C LEU A 78 1.55 1.25 1.63
N LEU A 79 1.78 1.72 2.87
CA LEU A 79 2.50 2.98 3.15
C LEU A 79 3.89 2.99 2.49
N ARG A 80 4.64 1.89 2.63
CA ARG A 80 5.98 1.77 2.04
C ARG A 80 5.93 1.80 0.51
N VAL A 81 5.09 0.96 -0.09
CA VAL A 81 5.00 0.84 -1.55
C VAL A 81 4.43 2.11 -2.19
N THR A 82 3.46 2.75 -1.54
CA THR A 82 2.90 4.02 -2.02
C THR A 82 3.94 5.14 -2.02
N GLY A 83 4.78 5.21 -0.98
CA GLY A 83 5.89 6.17 -0.93
C GLY A 83 6.89 5.96 -2.08
N ASP A 84 7.31 4.72 -2.32
CA ASP A 84 8.19 4.39 -3.45
C ASP A 84 7.53 4.79 -4.79
N PHE A 85 6.24 4.48 -4.98
CA PHE A 85 5.49 4.86 -6.17
C PHE A 85 5.44 6.40 -6.39
N HIS A 86 5.24 7.19 -5.34
CA HIS A 86 5.22 8.65 -5.45
C HIS A 86 6.58 9.23 -5.88
N ASP A 87 7.68 8.57 -5.53
CA ASP A 87 9.02 8.91 -6.02
C ASP A 87 9.22 8.53 -7.50
N HIS A 88 8.44 7.59 -8.04
CA HIS A 88 8.49 7.19 -9.44
C HIS A 88 7.83 8.22 -10.38
N LEU A 89 6.76 8.87 -9.94
CA LEU A 89 5.93 9.79 -10.73
C LEU A 89 6.75 10.87 -11.45
N SER A 90 7.73 11.45 -10.77
CA SER A 90 8.52 12.58 -11.28
C SER A 90 9.77 12.18 -12.04
N VAL A 91 10.11 10.89 -12.08
CA VAL A 91 11.42 10.43 -12.61
C VAL A 91 11.29 9.43 -13.73
N LEU A 92 10.29 8.57 -13.70
CA LEU A 92 10.08 7.62 -14.78
C LEU A 92 9.27 8.29 -15.90
N PRO A 93 9.69 8.12 -17.18
CA PRO A 93 8.89 8.55 -18.31
C PRO A 93 7.49 7.92 -18.26
N ALA A 94 6.47 8.77 -18.43
CA ALA A 94 5.07 8.38 -18.50
C ALA A 94 4.26 9.41 -19.29
N THR A 95 3.22 8.96 -19.95
CA THR A 95 2.16 9.79 -20.52
C THR A 95 1.20 10.26 -19.43
N ALA A 96 0.45 11.33 -19.68
CA ALA A 96 -0.58 11.81 -18.75
C ALA A 96 -1.64 10.72 -18.45
N ALA A 97 -2.04 9.96 -19.47
CA ALA A 97 -3.03 8.88 -19.32
C ALA A 97 -2.49 7.72 -18.46
N GLU A 98 -1.19 7.39 -18.60
CA GLU A 98 -0.55 6.43 -17.71
C GLU A 98 -0.60 6.96 -16.27
N LEU A 99 -0.04 8.14 -16.01
CA LEU A 99 -0.02 8.76 -14.67
C LEU A 99 -1.41 8.79 -14.02
N GLU A 100 -2.44 9.17 -14.78
CA GLU A 100 -3.81 9.16 -14.31
C GLU A 100 -4.27 7.75 -13.91
N SER A 101 -4.08 6.76 -14.78
CA SER A 101 -4.43 5.35 -14.51
C SER A 101 -3.73 4.82 -13.25
N TYR A 102 -2.45 5.16 -13.07
CA TYR A 102 -1.71 4.83 -11.86
C TYR A 102 -2.32 5.41 -10.59
N LEU A 103 -2.56 6.72 -10.62
CA LEU A 103 -3.07 7.45 -9.46
C LEU A 103 -4.49 7.00 -9.10
N THR A 104 -5.33 6.73 -10.10
CA THR A 104 -6.64 6.08 -9.92
C THR A 104 -6.48 4.76 -9.20
N ARG A 105 -5.57 3.90 -9.66
CA ARG A 105 -5.42 2.55 -9.10
C ARG A 105 -4.90 2.57 -7.67
N VAL A 106 -3.99 3.50 -7.34
CA VAL A 106 -3.53 3.68 -5.96
C VAL A 106 -4.64 4.23 -5.05
N ASP A 107 -5.48 5.16 -5.55
CA ASP A 107 -6.67 5.66 -4.82
C ASP A 107 -7.66 4.53 -4.50
N GLU A 108 -7.94 3.67 -5.49
CA GLU A 108 -8.79 2.48 -5.32
C GLU A 108 -8.24 1.51 -4.27
N VAL A 109 -6.95 1.19 -4.34
CA VAL A 109 -6.29 0.25 -3.42
C VAL A 109 -6.38 0.72 -1.97
N TRP A 110 -6.15 2.01 -1.71
CA TRP A 110 -6.32 2.58 -0.38
C TRP A 110 -7.78 2.53 0.07
N THR A 111 -8.72 2.86 -0.83
CA THR A 111 -10.16 2.78 -0.56
C THR A 111 -10.59 1.37 -0.19
N GLU A 112 -10.14 0.35 -0.92
CA GLU A 112 -10.38 -1.06 -0.63
C GLU A 112 -9.83 -1.47 0.75
N LEU A 113 -8.61 -1.05 1.08
CA LEU A 113 -8.03 -1.34 2.39
C LEU A 113 -8.85 -0.74 3.54
N PHE A 114 -9.34 0.50 3.38
CA PHE A 114 -10.20 1.12 4.38
C PHE A 114 -11.56 0.44 4.52
N GLN A 115 -12.16 -0.03 3.43
CA GLN A 115 -13.41 -0.80 3.47
C GLN A 115 -13.25 -2.12 4.24
N ARG A 116 -12.07 -2.75 4.17
CA ARG A 116 -11.74 -3.96 4.96
C ARG A 116 -11.48 -3.69 6.43
N ALA A 117 -11.17 -2.44 6.80
CA ALA A 117 -10.86 -2.04 8.17
C ALA A 117 -12.14 -1.88 9.01
N THR A 118 -12.84 -2.98 9.32
CA THR A 118 -14.14 -2.97 10.04
C THR A 118 -14.07 -2.28 11.41
N ASP A 119 -12.96 -2.44 12.13
CA ASP A 119 -12.71 -1.79 13.43
C ASP A 119 -12.01 -0.43 13.28
N GLY A 120 -11.81 0.01 12.03
CA GLY A 120 -11.04 1.18 11.67
C GLY A 120 -9.52 1.01 11.83
N LEU A 121 -8.78 1.94 11.24
CA LEU A 121 -7.34 2.09 11.51
C LEU A 121 -7.09 2.88 12.78
N SER A 122 -5.93 2.63 13.40
CA SER A 122 -5.43 3.46 14.49
C SER A 122 -5.32 4.92 14.06
N MET A 123 -5.51 5.86 15.00
CA MET A 123 -5.38 7.30 14.69
C MET A 123 -4.00 7.63 14.10
N THR A 124 -2.94 6.99 14.62
CA THR A 124 -1.58 7.13 14.11
C THR A 124 -1.48 6.70 12.66
N ASP A 125 -2.03 5.54 12.30
CA ASP A 125 -1.99 5.05 10.91
C ASP A 125 -2.83 5.95 9.99
N ARG A 126 -4.01 6.41 10.42
CA ARG A 126 -4.82 7.37 9.66
C ARG A 126 -4.06 8.64 9.31
N VAL A 127 -3.36 9.21 10.29
CA VAL A 127 -2.52 10.40 10.08
C VAL A 127 -1.39 10.11 9.11
N ARG A 128 -0.69 8.98 9.26
CA ARG A 128 0.40 8.58 8.35
C ARG A 128 -0.08 8.39 6.92
N VAL A 129 -1.21 7.71 6.73
CA VAL A 129 -1.80 7.49 5.40
C VAL A 129 -2.24 8.82 4.80
N ALA A 130 -2.95 9.65 5.54
CA ALA A 130 -3.37 10.96 5.04
C ALA A 130 -2.18 11.84 4.61
N ASN A 131 -1.06 11.79 5.34
CA ASN A 131 0.14 12.53 4.97
C ASN A 131 0.78 12.00 3.69
N VAL A 132 0.91 10.67 3.55
CA VAL A 132 1.45 10.06 2.31
C VAL A 132 0.57 10.36 1.11
N LEU A 133 -0.76 10.30 1.25
CA LEU A 133 -1.69 10.63 0.17
C LEU A 133 -1.63 12.11 -0.22
N ARG A 134 -1.47 13.02 0.75
CA ARG A 134 -1.28 14.45 0.44
C ARG A 134 0.04 14.70 -0.28
N ASP A 135 1.14 14.11 0.18
CA ASP A 135 2.44 14.19 -0.52
C ASP A 135 2.33 13.67 -1.96
N GLY A 136 1.65 12.54 -2.15
CA GLY A 136 1.37 12.00 -3.48
C GLY A 136 0.53 12.91 -4.37
N ARG A 137 -0.48 13.60 -3.80
CA ARG A 137 -1.28 14.60 -4.51
C ARG A 137 -0.43 15.78 -4.97
N ASP A 138 0.46 16.28 -4.11
CA ASP A 138 1.35 17.40 -4.43
C ASP A 138 2.34 17.01 -5.54
N ARG A 139 2.86 15.78 -5.48
CA ARG A 139 3.74 15.23 -6.54
C ARG A 139 3.02 14.99 -7.85
N ALA A 140 1.76 14.54 -7.80
CA ALA A 140 0.92 14.39 -8.99
C ALA A 140 0.68 15.75 -9.68
N ASP A 141 0.39 16.81 -8.90
CA ASP A 141 0.24 18.16 -9.44
C ASP A 141 1.54 18.66 -10.09
N ALA A 142 2.70 18.38 -9.48
CA ALA A 142 4.01 18.73 -10.03
C ALA A 142 4.29 18.10 -11.41
N VAL A 143 3.67 16.96 -11.73
CA VAL A 143 3.76 16.29 -13.04
C VAL A 143 2.53 16.55 -13.92
N GLY A 144 1.66 17.49 -13.52
CA GLY A 144 0.52 17.97 -14.32
C GLY A 144 -0.78 17.18 -14.15
N VAL A 145 -0.87 16.25 -13.18
CA VAL A 145 -2.08 15.46 -12.93
C VAL A 145 -2.76 15.89 -11.64
N ARG A 146 -3.90 16.57 -11.75
CA ARG A 146 -4.65 17.10 -10.61
C ARG A 146 -5.89 16.30 -10.25
N LYS A 147 -6.39 15.51 -11.19
CA LYS A 147 -7.65 14.78 -11.09
C LYS A 147 -7.48 13.38 -11.65
N VAL A 148 -8.31 12.48 -11.14
CA VAL A 148 -8.38 11.07 -11.54
C VAL A 148 -9.84 10.70 -11.81
N VAL A 149 -10.05 9.93 -12.87
CA VAL A 149 -11.34 9.27 -13.13
C VAL A 149 -11.44 8.02 -12.26
N GLY A 150 -12.59 7.83 -11.61
CA GLY A 150 -12.97 6.56 -10.97
C GLY A 150 -14.47 6.38 -11.02
N GLU A 151 -15.02 5.40 -10.30
CA GLU A 151 -16.42 4.99 -10.43
C GLU A 151 -17.42 6.12 -10.16
N GLU A 152 -17.12 7.01 -9.20
CA GLU A 152 -17.95 8.17 -8.85
C GLU A 152 -17.72 9.40 -9.76
N GLY A 153 -16.91 9.25 -10.82
CA GLY A 153 -16.56 10.32 -11.75
C GLY A 153 -15.16 10.91 -11.53
N VAL A 154 -14.96 12.15 -11.97
CA VAL A 154 -13.67 12.85 -11.92
C VAL A 154 -13.50 13.57 -10.58
N VAL A 155 -12.50 13.18 -9.80
CA VAL A 155 -12.22 13.76 -8.47
C VAL A 155 -10.75 14.19 -8.37
N PRO A 156 -10.37 15.05 -7.41
CA PRO A 156 -8.97 15.32 -7.13
C PRO A 156 -8.19 14.03 -6.80
N VAL A 157 -6.91 13.98 -7.15
CA VAL A 157 -6.03 12.84 -6.83
C VAL A 157 -6.15 12.47 -5.34
N TYR A 158 -6.37 11.18 -5.06
CA TYR A 158 -6.54 10.61 -3.71
C TYR A 158 -7.72 11.12 -2.88
N GLU A 159 -8.68 11.83 -3.47
CA GLU A 159 -9.82 12.36 -2.72
C GLU A 159 -10.65 11.26 -2.04
N ARG A 160 -10.84 10.11 -2.70
CA ARG A 160 -11.65 9.01 -2.15
C ARG A 160 -10.97 8.38 -0.95
N ALA A 161 -9.71 7.98 -1.13
CA ALA A 161 -8.90 7.43 -0.07
C ALA A 161 -8.74 8.40 1.11
N LEU A 162 -8.58 9.71 0.84
CA LEU A 162 -8.49 10.71 1.90
C LEU A 162 -9.81 10.80 2.69
N LYS A 163 -10.97 10.89 2.03
CA LYS A 163 -12.27 10.88 2.72
C LYS A 163 -12.45 9.65 3.61
N ALA A 164 -12.11 8.47 3.09
CA ALA A 164 -12.16 7.22 3.84
C ALA A 164 -11.19 7.22 5.05
N ALA A 165 -10.01 7.82 4.89
CA ALA A 165 -8.99 7.91 5.96
C ALA A 165 -9.41 8.81 7.13
N VAL A 166 -9.96 9.99 6.84
CA VAL A 166 -10.35 10.98 7.87
C VAL A 166 -11.79 10.85 8.37
N GLY A 167 -12.62 10.00 7.75
CA GLY A 167 -13.99 9.75 8.21
C GLY A 167 -14.89 10.98 8.10
N VAL A 168 -14.66 11.82 7.09
CA VAL A 168 -15.47 13.02 6.86
C VAL A 168 -16.62 12.63 5.93
N ASP A 169 -17.74 12.23 6.53
CA ASP A 169 -19.03 12.56 5.93
C ASP A 169 -19.10 14.10 5.90
N GLY A 170 -19.17 14.65 4.69
CA GLY A 170 -19.44 16.07 4.49
C GLY A 170 -20.85 16.43 4.95
#